data_AF-A0A2V5KLI7-F1
#
_entry.id   AF-A0A2V5KLI7-F1
#
_cell.length_a   1.000
_cell.length_b   1.000
_cell.length_c   1.000
_cell.angle_alpha   90.00
_cell.angle_beta   90.00
_cell.angle_gamma   90.00
#
_symmetry.space_group_name_H-M   'P 1'
#
loop_
_entity.id
_entity.type
_entity.pdbx_description
1 polymer ?
#
loop_
_entity_poly.entity_id
_entity_poly.type
_entity_poly.pdbx_seq_one_letter_code
_entity_poly.pdbx_strand_id
1 'polypeptide(L)'
;MRFKMGQVNTKVLIVLISSFASAAFSEDFKTVNGKEYKDAAIIRVEPDGIVVKTKSGITKVYFAELPKEIQERFHYDQQKAGAYSAEQAASYTAYQRQQQDAQRERDDAAAKNNAILAEQEAAKNRTQVLQARYDQLHQQEDDLLRQIGEAKQPGPAYYGGKNNRTLLHHPNPQKSQLPLLQSHLSDVRRERTEVRKQLE
;
A
#
# COMPACT_ATOMS: atom_id res chain seq x y z
N MET A 1 -18.01 2.76 36.41
CA MET A 1 -19.32 3.45 36.43
C MET A 1 -19.26 4.62 35.44
N ARG A 2 -20.23 4.68 34.51
CA ARG A 2 -20.55 5.77 33.56
C ARG A 2 -19.65 5.98 32.34
N PHE A 3 -19.98 5.24 31.26
CA PHE A 3 -19.70 5.69 29.88
C PHE A 3 -20.69 6.81 29.52
N LYS A 4 -20.16 7.96 29.10
CA LYS A 4 -20.92 9.09 28.54
C LYS A 4 -21.03 8.85 27.04
N MET A 5 -22.22 8.49 26.57
CA MET A 5 -22.50 8.37 25.13
C MET A 5 -22.74 9.78 24.59
N GLY A 6 -21.82 10.26 23.74
CA GLY A 6 -21.96 11.54 23.05
C GLY A 6 -23.16 11.51 22.13
N GLN A 7 -23.96 12.59 22.18
CA GLN A 7 -25.05 12.82 21.24
C GLN A 7 -24.52 12.84 19.80
N VAL A 8 -24.96 11.87 19.00
CA VAL A 8 -24.95 11.97 17.54
C VAL A 8 -26.22 12.70 17.13
N ASN A 9 -26.06 13.94 16.66
CA ASN A 9 -27.10 14.72 16.00
C ASN A 9 -27.40 14.12 14.63
N THR A 10 -28.12 13.00 14.62
CA THR A 10 -28.69 12.43 13.39
C THR A 10 -30.00 13.17 13.13
N LYS A 11 -30.00 14.04 12.12
CA LYS A 11 -31.25 14.50 11.50
C LYS A 11 -31.92 13.26 10.89
N VAL A 12 -32.72 12.57 11.69
CA VAL A 12 -33.56 11.45 11.25
C VAL A 12 -34.62 12.06 10.35
N LEU A 13 -34.42 11.94 9.04
CA LEU A 13 -35.48 12.16 8.07
C LEU A 13 -36.48 11.01 8.29
N ILE A 14 -37.55 11.27 9.06
CA ILE A 14 -38.63 10.32 9.28
C ILE A 14 -39.37 10.18 7.94
N VAL A 15 -38.96 9.21 7.13
CA VAL A 15 -39.78 8.73 6.02
C VAL A 15 -40.90 7.93 6.66
N LEU A 16 -42.09 8.54 6.72
CA LEU A 16 -43.31 7.93 7.22
C LEU A 16 -43.71 6.79 6.27
N ILE A 17 -43.18 5.59 6.49
CA ILE A 17 -43.59 4.38 5.79
C ILE A 17 -44.98 4.03 6.30
N SER A 18 -46.01 4.55 5.61
CA SER A 18 -47.36 4.03 5.73
C SER A 18 -47.34 2.57 5.27
N SER A 19 -47.23 1.66 6.25
CA SER A 19 -47.26 0.22 6.00
C SER A 19 -48.69 -0.16 5.61
N PHE A 20 -48.97 -0.15 4.31
CA PHE A 20 -50.12 -0.87 3.78
C PHE A 20 -49.83 -2.36 3.97
N ALA A 21 -50.46 -2.98 4.97
CA ALA A 21 -50.50 -4.41 5.10
C ALA A 21 -51.25 -4.99 3.88
N SER A 22 -50.51 -5.32 2.82
CA SER A 22 -51.06 -6.06 1.68
C SER A 22 -51.41 -7.46 2.17
N ALA A 23 -52.69 -7.82 2.11
CA ALA A 23 -53.11 -9.20 2.22
C ALA A 23 -52.36 -10.01 1.15
N ALA A 24 -51.56 -10.98 1.59
CA ALA A 24 -50.75 -11.81 0.71
C ALA A 24 -51.63 -12.83 -0.02
N PHE A 25 -52.28 -12.39 -1.09
CA PHE A 25 -52.91 -13.27 -2.06
C PHE A 25 -51.82 -13.75 -3.02
N SER A 26 -51.64 -15.06 -3.15
CA SER A 26 -50.85 -15.64 -4.23
C SER A 26 -51.71 -15.60 -5.49
N GLU A 27 -51.28 -14.85 -6.49
CA GLU A 27 -52.03 -14.72 -7.74
C GLU A 27 -51.19 -15.22 -8.91
N ASP A 28 -51.88 -15.80 -9.89
CA ASP A 28 -51.32 -16.14 -11.18
C ASP A 28 -51.50 -14.94 -12.11
N PHE A 29 -50.41 -14.42 -12.66
CA PHE A 29 -50.47 -13.35 -13.64
C PHE A 29 -49.42 -13.50 -14.72
N LYS A 30 -49.69 -12.91 -15.89
CA LYS A 30 -48.78 -12.87 -17.03
C LYS A 30 -48.36 -11.44 -17.31
N THR A 31 -47.08 -11.24 -17.63
CA THR A 31 -46.63 -9.96 -18.17
C THR A 31 -47.14 -9.78 -19.60
N VAL A 32 -47.10 -8.56 -20.09
CA VAL A 32 -47.46 -8.21 -21.48
C VAL A 32 -46.62 -8.97 -22.51
N ASN A 33 -45.41 -9.41 -22.14
CA ASN A 33 -44.52 -10.21 -22.97
C ASN A 33 -44.74 -11.73 -22.84
N GLY A 34 -45.78 -12.15 -22.10
CA GLY A 34 -46.14 -13.56 -21.93
C GLY A 34 -45.38 -14.32 -20.84
N LYS A 35 -44.55 -13.64 -20.02
CA LYS A 35 -43.89 -14.28 -18.87
C LYS A 35 -44.92 -14.53 -17.78
N GLU A 36 -45.06 -15.78 -17.36
CA GLU A 36 -46.03 -16.21 -16.38
C GLU A 36 -45.42 -16.30 -14.97
N TYR A 37 -46.13 -15.75 -13.99
CA TYR A 37 -45.83 -15.85 -12.58
C TYR A 37 -46.97 -16.64 -11.92
N LYS A 38 -46.64 -17.81 -11.38
CA LYS A 38 -47.59 -18.70 -10.69
C LYS A 38 -47.38 -18.66 -9.19
N ASP A 39 -48.48 -18.79 -8.44
CA ASP A 39 -48.50 -18.74 -6.97
C ASP A 39 -47.71 -17.52 -6.44
N ALA A 40 -47.77 -16.38 -7.14
CA ALA A 40 -46.91 -15.25 -6.85
C ALA A 40 -47.51 -14.41 -5.72
N ALA A 41 -46.85 -14.42 -4.56
CA ALA A 41 -47.23 -13.58 -3.43
C ALA A 41 -46.58 -12.20 -3.57
N ILE A 42 -47.39 -11.14 -3.60
CA ILE A 42 -46.86 -9.76 -3.62
C ILE A 42 -46.39 -9.42 -2.21
N ILE A 43 -45.09 -9.22 -2.04
CA ILE A 43 -44.46 -8.94 -0.74
C ILE A 43 -44.16 -7.46 -0.53
N ARG A 44 -44.11 -6.66 -1.61
CA ARG A 44 -43.92 -5.21 -1.56
C ARG A 44 -44.43 -4.57 -2.85
N VAL A 45 -44.98 -3.37 -2.74
CA VAL A 45 -45.33 -2.52 -3.88
C VAL A 45 -44.42 -1.31 -3.87
N GLU A 46 -43.76 -1.04 -4.99
CA GLU A 46 -42.90 0.11 -5.25
C GLU A 46 -43.54 1.00 -6.33
N PRO A 47 -43.19 2.29 -6.46
CA PRO A 47 -43.83 3.18 -7.43
C PRO A 47 -43.73 2.71 -8.90
N ASP A 48 -42.67 1.98 -9.23
CA ASP A 48 -42.36 1.47 -10.57
C ASP A 48 -42.64 -0.03 -10.75
N GLY A 49 -43.09 -0.76 -9.71
CA GLY A 49 -43.41 -2.18 -9.84
C GLY A 49 -43.82 -2.89 -8.56
N ILE A 50 -44.08 -4.19 -8.66
CA ILE A 50 -44.37 -5.07 -7.54
C ILE A 50 -43.22 -6.04 -7.30
N VAL A 51 -42.90 -6.29 -6.04
CA VAL A 51 -41.95 -7.32 -5.65
C VAL A 51 -42.76 -8.54 -5.27
N VAL A 52 -42.52 -9.62 -6.00
CA VAL A 52 -43.22 -10.89 -5.84
C VAL A 52 -42.27 -11.95 -5.31
N LYS A 53 -42.80 -12.81 -4.45
CA LYS A 53 -42.18 -14.04 -4.00
C LYS A 53 -42.88 -15.21 -4.67
N THR A 54 -42.15 -16.00 -5.43
CA THR A 54 -42.60 -17.25 -6.03
C THR A 54 -41.79 -18.42 -5.47
N LYS A 55 -42.10 -19.65 -5.92
CA LYS A 55 -41.28 -20.84 -5.61
C LYS A 55 -39.83 -20.72 -6.09
N SER A 56 -39.58 -19.92 -7.12
CA SER A 56 -38.24 -19.72 -7.69
C SER A 56 -37.44 -18.59 -7.04
N GLY A 57 -38.06 -17.80 -6.16
CA GLY A 57 -37.38 -16.72 -5.43
C GLY A 57 -38.16 -15.41 -5.38
N ILE A 58 -37.46 -14.34 -5.00
CA ILE A 58 -38.00 -12.98 -4.94
C ILE A 58 -37.56 -12.23 -6.20
N THR A 59 -38.49 -11.59 -6.89
CA THR A 59 -38.22 -10.81 -8.10
C THR A 59 -39.10 -9.58 -8.14
N LYS A 60 -38.56 -8.48 -8.66
CA LYS A 60 -39.32 -7.28 -8.98
C LYS A 60 -39.89 -7.41 -10.40
N VAL A 61 -41.17 -7.10 -10.56
CA VAL A 61 -41.86 -6.99 -11.84
C VAL A 61 -42.31 -5.55 -12.02
N TYR A 62 -41.83 -4.89 -13.07
CA TYR A 62 -42.16 -3.49 -13.31
C TYR A 62 -43.62 -3.32 -13.75
N PHE A 63 -44.28 -2.24 -13.34
CA PHE A 63 -45.66 -1.97 -13.74
C PHE A 63 -45.83 -1.84 -15.25
N ALA A 64 -44.82 -1.32 -15.96
CA ALA A 64 -44.81 -1.24 -17.41
C ALA A 64 -44.88 -2.61 -18.11
N GLU A 65 -44.52 -3.69 -17.42
CA GLU A 65 -44.59 -5.06 -17.93
C GLU A 65 -45.89 -5.77 -17.54
N LEU A 66 -46.74 -5.16 -16.70
CA LEU A 66 -47.97 -5.77 -16.21
C LEU A 66 -49.17 -5.42 -17.09
N PRO A 67 -50.21 -6.28 -17.14
CA PRO A 67 -51.48 -5.96 -17.78
C PRO A 67 -52.14 -4.73 -17.16
N LYS A 68 -52.96 -4.01 -17.94
CA LYS A 68 -53.62 -2.77 -17.49
C LYS A 68 -54.48 -2.99 -16.26
N GLU A 69 -55.16 -4.12 -16.19
CA GLU A 69 -56.03 -4.50 -15.07
C GLU A 69 -55.24 -4.54 -13.75
N ILE A 70 -53.98 -4.99 -13.80
CA ILE A 70 -53.09 -5.03 -12.64
C ILE A 70 -52.52 -3.65 -12.35
N GLN A 71 -52.10 -2.90 -13.37
CA GLN A 71 -51.64 -1.51 -13.20
C GLN A 71 -52.69 -0.64 -12.51
N GLU A 72 -53.96 -0.75 -12.92
CA GLU A 72 -55.10 -0.01 -12.36
C GLU A 72 -55.36 -0.40 -10.90
N ARG A 73 -55.33 -1.71 -10.58
CA ARG A 73 -55.53 -2.22 -9.22
C ARG A 73 -54.50 -1.69 -8.22
N PHE A 74 -53.28 -1.41 -8.66
CA PHE A 74 -52.21 -0.85 -7.84
C PHE A 74 -52.01 0.66 -8.02
N HIS A 75 -52.91 1.33 -8.74
CA HIS A 75 -52.87 2.78 -8.96
C HIS A 75 -51.54 3.26 -9.55
N TYR A 76 -51.04 2.55 -10.56
CA TYR A 76 -49.79 2.88 -11.23
C TYR A 76 -49.79 4.32 -11.77
N ASP A 77 -48.76 5.07 -11.41
CA ASP A 77 -48.51 6.43 -11.86
C ASP A 77 -47.15 6.47 -12.57
N GLN A 78 -47.19 6.63 -13.90
CA GLN A 78 -46.01 6.62 -14.74
C GLN A 78 -44.99 7.72 -14.38
N GLN A 79 -45.46 8.89 -13.90
CA GLN A 79 -44.56 9.98 -13.51
C GLN A 79 -43.84 9.64 -12.20
N LYS A 80 -44.57 9.12 -11.20
CA LYS A 80 -43.97 8.67 -9.93
C LYS A 80 -43.01 7.50 -10.12
N ALA A 81 -43.35 6.56 -11.00
CA ALA A 81 -42.48 5.46 -11.39
C ALA A 81 -41.17 5.96 -12.02
N GLY A 82 -41.26 6.88 -12.99
CA GLY A 82 -40.09 7.46 -13.63
C GLY A 82 -39.18 8.20 -12.64
N ALA A 83 -39.76 8.99 -11.74
CA ALA A 83 -39.02 9.70 -10.69
C ALA A 83 -38.31 8.73 -9.73
N TYR A 84 -39.02 7.70 -9.27
CA TYR A 84 -38.46 6.68 -8.38
C TYR A 84 -37.31 5.90 -9.03
N SER A 85 -37.47 5.45 -10.27
CA SER A 85 -36.42 4.73 -11.00
C SER A 85 -35.19 5.61 -11.25
N ALA A 86 -35.39 6.88 -11.57
CA ALA A 86 -34.28 7.83 -11.74
C ALA A 86 -33.52 8.06 -10.43
N GLU A 87 -34.22 8.18 -9.30
CA GLU A 87 -33.62 8.33 -7.97
C GLU A 87 -32.82 7.07 -7.56
N GLN A 88 -33.37 5.88 -7.79
CA GLN A 88 -32.68 4.62 -7.53
C GLN A 88 -31.40 4.49 -8.39
N ALA A 89 -31.49 4.81 -9.68
CA ALA A 89 -30.34 4.77 -10.58
C ALA A 89 -29.24 5.79 -10.18
N ALA A 90 -29.64 7.00 -9.78
CA ALA A 90 -28.73 8.02 -9.29
C ALA A 90 -28.05 7.58 -7.98
N SER A 91 -28.80 7.01 -7.04
CA SER A 91 -28.28 6.51 -5.76
C SER A 91 -27.28 5.37 -5.96
N TYR A 92 -27.61 4.41 -6.84
CA TYR A 92 -26.70 3.32 -7.19
C TYR A 92 -25.42 3.85 -7.82
N THR A 93 -25.53 4.77 -8.78
CA THR A 93 -24.36 5.38 -9.44
C THR A 93 -23.49 6.16 -8.45
N ALA A 94 -24.10 6.91 -7.53
CA ALA A 94 -23.38 7.64 -6.48
C ALA A 94 -22.64 6.69 -5.55
N TYR A 95 -23.28 5.59 -5.13
CA TYR A 95 -22.65 4.56 -4.30
C TYR A 95 -21.46 3.90 -5.02
N GLN A 96 -21.60 3.57 -6.31
CA GLN A 96 -20.50 3.00 -7.10
C GLN A 96 -19.32 3.96 -7.22
N ARG A 97 -19.59 5.25 -7.48
CA ARG A 97 -18.53 6.29 -7.52
C ARG A 97 -17.84 6.42 -6.17
N GLN A 98 -18.60 6.47 -5.08
CA GLN A 98 -18.05 6.55 -3.73
C GLN A 98 -17.13 5.36 -3.43
N GLN A 99 -17.53 4.13 -3.81
CA GLN A 99 -16.69 2.95 -3.64
C GLN A 99 -15.43 3.00 -4.50
N GLN A 100 -15.55 3.47 -5.74
CA GLN A 100 -14.40 3.63 -6.63
C GLN A 100 -13.41 4.69 -6.11
N ASP A 101 -13.92 5.83 -5.64
CA ASP A 101 -13.09 6.90 -5.09
C ASP A 101 -12.39 6.45 -3.79
N ALA A 102 -13.11 5.75 -2.91
CA ALA A 102 -12.52 5.16 -1.70
C ALA A 102 -11.45 4.10 -2.03
N GLN A 103 -11.66 3.31 -3.09
CA GLN A 103 -10.66 2.34 -3.54
C GLN A 103 -9.41 3.05 -4.09
N ARG A 104 -9.58 4.09 -4.93
CA ARG A 104 -8.47 4.90 -5.44
C ARG A 104 -7.68 5.55 -4.31
N GLU A 105 -8.36 6.12 -3.31
CA GLU A 105 -7.69 6.72 -2.15
C GLU A 105 -6.88 5.68 -1.36
N ARG A 106 -7.41 4.46 -1.20
CA ARG A 106 -6.68 3.35 -0.56
C ARG A 106 -5.48 2.91 -1.37
N ASP A 107 -5.61 2.80 -2.69
CA ASP A 107 -4.53 2.39 -3.58
C ASP A 107 -3.43 3.45 -3.61
N ASP A 108 -3.79 4.74 -3.65
CA ASP A 108 -2.85 5.87 -3.55
C ASP A 108 -2.13 5.90 -2.21
N ALA A 109 -2.85 5.67 -1.10
CA ALA A 109 -2.26 5.60 0.23
C ALA A 109 -1.31 4.40 0.37
N ALA A 110 -1.68 3.23 -0.18
CA ALA A 110 -0.83 2.05 -0.20
C ALA A 110 0.42 2.28 -1.06
N ALA A 111 0.29 2.90 -2.24
CA ALA A 111 1.42 3.24 -3.10
C ALA A 111 2.39 4.20 -2.41
N LYS A 112 1.89 5.24 -1.74
CA LYS A 112 2.72 6.16 -0.94
C LYS A 112 3.43 5.46 0.20
N ASN A 113 2.72 4.60 0.95
CA ASN A 113 3.33 3.86 2.05
C ASN A 113 4.42 2.91 1.55
N ASN A 114 4.16 2.19 0.46
CA ASN A 114 5.14 1.29 -0.15
C ASN A 114 6.38 2.06 -0.65
N ALA A 115 6.19 3.25 -1.23
CA ALA A 115 7.31 4.11 -1.64
C ALA A 115 8.15 4.56 -0.44
N ILE A 116 7.52 4.96 0.66
CA ILE A 116 8.21 5.34 1.90
C ILE A 116 9.01 4.16 2.48
N LEU A 117 8.43 2.95 2.50
CA LEU A 117 9.12 1.75 2.97
C LEU A 117 10.33 1.42 2.07
N ALA A 118 10.16 1.49 0.76
CA ALA A 118 11.25 1.26 -0.19
C ALA A 118 12.40 2.29 -0.03
N GLU A 119 12.07 3.57 0.20
CA GLU A 119 13.07 4.60 0.46
C GLU A 119 13.80 4.37 1.79
N GLN A 120 13.09 3.96 2.85
CA GLN A 120 13.70 3.60 4.12
C GLN A 120 14.63 2.39 4.00
N GLU A 121 14.23 1.36 3.26
CA GLU A 121 15.07 0.19 2.98
C GLU A 121 16.30 0.58 2.15
N ALA A 122 16.14 1.41 1.13
CA ALA A 122 17.25 1.91 0.34
C ALA A 122 18.23 2.75 1.18
N ALA A 123 17.73 3.59 2.08
CA ALA A 123 18.54 4.36 3.01
C ALA A 123 19.31 3.45 3.98
N LYS A 124 18.67 2.43 4.57
CA LYS A 124 19.32 1.43 5.42
C LYS A 124 20.41 0.67 4.66
N ASN A 125 20.11 0.19 3.44
CA ASN A 125 21.06 -0.51 2.59
C ASN A 125 22.25 0.39 2.25
N ARG A 126 22.00 1.66 1.94
CA ARG A 126 23.05 2.65 1.68
C ARG A 126 23.94 2.85 2.90
N THR A 127 23.37 3.03 4.09
CA THR A 127 24.14 3.16 5.34
C THR A 127 24.97 1.90 5.62
N GLN A 128 24.41 0.70 5.41
CA GLN A 128 25.15 -0.56 5.60
C GLN A 128 26.32 -0.69 4.62
N VAL A 129 26.12 -0.34 3.34
CA VAL A 129 27.19 -0.36 2.33
C VAL A 129 28.28 0.64 2.67
N LEU A 130 27.92 1.86 3.08
CA LEU A 130 28.87 2.88 3.51
C LEU A 130 29.65 2.44 4.75
N GLN A 131 28.98 1.82 5.73
CA GLN A 131 29.62 1.28 6.93
C GLN A 131 30.61 0.18 6.57
N ALA A 132 30.22 -0.79 5.73
CA ALA A 132 31.11 -1.86 5.28
C ALA A 132 32.33 -1.30 4.51
N ARG A 133 32.13 -0.26 3.68
CA ARG A 133 33.23 0.41 2.99
C ARG A 133 34.15 1.15 3.97
N TYR A 134 33.59 1.81 4.97
CA TYR A 134 34.36 2.48 6.01
C TYR A 134 35.25 1.47 6.78
N ASP A 135 34.67 0.34 7.18
CA ASP A 135 35.38 -0.71 7.91
C ASP A 135 36.49 -1.34 7.06
N GLN A 136 36.22 -1.58 5.77
CA GLN A 136 37.23 -2.06 4.82
C GLN A 136 38.40 -1.08 4.66
N LEU A 137 38.10 0.21 4.51
CA LEU A 137 39.15 1.25 4.40
C LEU A 137 39.94 1.38 5.70
N HIS A 138 39.30 1.17 6.85
CA HIS A 138 40.00 1.15 8.13
C HIS A 138 40.98 -0.02 8.22
N GLN A 139 40.58 -1.22 7.81
CA GLN A 139 41.47 -2.39 7.77
C GLN A 139 42.64 -2.18 6.80
N GLN A 140 42.38 -1.61 5.62
CA GLN A 140 43.42 -1.26 4.65
C GLN A 140 44.42 -0.26 5.22
N GLU A 141 43.95 0.74 5.98
CA GLU A 141 44.83 1.67 6.68
C GLU A 141 45.76 0.95 7.66
N ASP A 142 45.21 0.06 8.49
CA ASP A 142 45.97 -0.67 9.51
C ASP A 142 47.04 -1.58 8.87
N ASP A 143 46.69 -2.25 7.78
CA ASP A 143 47.63 -3.08 7.03
C ASP A 143 48.74 -2.24 6.37
N LEU A 144 48.41 -1.07 5.81
CA LEU A 144 49.40 -0.14 5.26
C LEU A 144 50.32 0.40 6.35
N LEU A 145 49.79 0.73 7.52
CA LEU A 145 50.59 1.17 8.66
C LEU A 145 51.56 0.07 9.12
N ARG A 146 51.12 -1.20 9.13
CA ARG A 146 51.98 -2.36 9.42
C ARG A 146 53.11 -2.49 8.40
N GLN A 147 52.80 -2.47 7.11
CA GLN A 147 53.79 -2.58 6.02
C GLN A 147 54.79 -1.41 6.04
N ILE A 148 54.32 -0.19 6.31
CA ILE A 148 55.20 0.98 6.49
C ILE A 148 56.10 0.78 7.71
N GLY A 149 55.57 0.24 8.80
CA GLY A 149 56.33 -0.11 10.00
C GLY A 149 57.45 -1.11 9.71
N GLU A 150 57.14 -2.18 8.97
CA GLU A 150 58.09 -3.21 8.53
C GLU A 150 59.16 -2.64 7.59
N ALA A 151 58.76 -1.87 6.58
CA ALA A 151 59.68 -1.25 5.62
C ALA A 151 60.62 -0.21 6.26
N LYS A 152 60.25 0.35 7.41
CA LYS A 152 61.10 1.24 8.21
C LYS A 152 62.11 0.49 9.09
N GLN A 153 61.89 -0.80 9.37
CA GLN A 153 62.84 -1.58 10.16
C GLN A 153 64.17 -1.73 9.42
N PRO A 154 65.31 -1.77 10.14
CA PRO A 154 66.59 -2.12 9.52
C PRO A 154 66.54 -3.55 8.97
N GLY A 155 67.31 -3.82 7.91
CA GLY A 155 67.43 -5.18 7.38
C GLY A 155 68.23 -6.09 8.32
N PRO A 156 68.46 -7.36 7.92
CA PRO A 156 69.16 -8.33 8.75
C PRO A 156 70.52 -7.81 9.22
N ALA A 157 70.81 -8.05 10.50
CA ALA A 157 72.05 -7.62 11.11
C ALA A 157 73.21 -8.53 10.69
N TYR A 158 74.39 -7.95 10.52
CA TYR A 158 75.63 -8.67 10.25
C TYR A 158 76.79 -7.97 10.96
N TYR A 159 77.86 -8.72 11.27
CA TYR A 159 79.08 -8.14 11.82
C TYR A 159 80.02 -7.72 10.68
N GLY A 160 80.62 -6.54 10.81
CA GLY A 160 81.53 -5.97 9.81
C GLY A 160 82.44 -4.87 10.37
N GLY A 161 83.10 -4.13 9.47
CA GLY A 161 84.05 -3.06 9.82
C GLY A 161 85.50 -3.55 9.97
N LYS A 162 86.44 -2.63 10.29
CA LYS A 162 87.90 -2.89 10.28
C LYS A 162 88.37 -4.08 11.13
N ASN A 163 87.60 -4.47 12.15
CA ASN A 163 87.91 -5.57 13.06
C ASN A 163 86.78 -6.62 13.17
N ASN A 164 85.79 -6.58 12.27
CA ASN A 164 84.62 -7.46 12.27
C ASN A 164 83.82 -7.53 13.59
N ARG A 165 83.87 -6.46 14.41
CA ARG A 165 83.15 -6.38 15.70
C ARG A 165 81.98 -5.39 15.71
N THR A 166 81.77 -4.65 14.62
CA THR A 166 80.68 -3.68 14.54
C THR A 166 79.41 -4.35 14.02
N LEU A 167 78.31 -4.22 14.76
CA LEU A 167 76.99 -4.65 14.30
C LEU A 167 76.48 -3.64 13.27
N LEU A 168 76.26 -4.11 12.04
CA LEU A 168 75.73 -3.36 10.91
C LEU A 168 74.44 -4.01 10.42
N HIS A 169 73.68 -3.31 9.58
CA HIS A 169 72.44 -3.82 9.02
C HIS A 169 72.45 -3.74 7.49
N HIS A 170 71.96 -4.79 6.84
CA HIS A 170 71.69 -4.73 5.41
C HIS A 170 70.55 -3.74 5.14
N PRO A 171 70.52 -3.10 3.96
CA PRO A 171 69.36 -2.31 3.55
C PRO A 171 68.10 -3.18 3.54
N ASN A 172 67.01 -2.69 4.14
CA ASN A 172 65.72 -3.37 4.03
C ASN A 172 65.21 -3.22 2.59
N PRO A 173 64.99 -4.33 1.85
CA PRO A 173 64.54 -4.26 0.45
C PRO A 173 63.17 -3.58 0.29
N GLN A 174 62.33 -3.60 1.32
CA GLN A 174 61.02 -2.94 1.31
C GLN A 174 61.11 -1.41 1.47
N LYS A 175 62.27 -0.88 1.90
CA LYS A 175 62.45 0.57 2.14
C LYS A 175 62.20 1.42 0.90
N SER A 176 62.48 0.89 -0.29
CA SER A 176 62.21 1.57 -1.57
C SER A 176 60.72 1.78 -1.86
N GLN A 177 59.85 0.97 -1.24
CA GLN A 177 58.40 1.04 -1.42
C GLN A 177 57.73 2.09 -0.51
N LEU A 178 58.45 2.64 0.46
CA LEU A 178 57.91 3.58 1.44
C LEU A 178 57.16 4.79 0.82
N PRO A 179 57.65 5.46 -0.24
CA PRO A 179 56.92 6.57 -0.85
C PRO A 179 55.57 6.15 -1.42
N LEU A 180 55.51 4.98 -2.07
CA LEU A 180 54.27 4.45 -2.64
C LEU A 180 53.27 4.07 -1.53
N LEU A 181 53.73 3.38 -0.49
CA LEU A 181 52.90 2.99 0.65
C LEU A 181 52.34 4.22 1.38
N GLN A 182 53.14 5.28 1.54
CA GLN A 182 52.70 6.54 2.16
C GLN A 182 51.67 7.28 1.31
N SER A 183 51.84 7.30 -0.02
CA SER A 183 50.84 7.85 -0.94
C SER A 183 49.52 7.11 -0.79
N HIS A 184 49.56 5.77 -0.87
CA HIS A 184 48.35 4.95 -0.76
C HIS A 184 47.66 5.12 0.61
N LEU A 185 48.42 5.20 1.69
CA LEU A 185 47.88 5.50 3.02
C LEU A 185 47.13 6.83 3.05
N SER A 186 47.66 7.85 2.37
CA SER A 186 47.01 9.17 2.30
C SER A 186 45.70 9.11 1.51
N ASP A 187 45.65 8.32 0.44
CA ASP A 187 44.45 8.14 -0.39
C ASP A 187 43.36 7.37 0.38
N VAL A 188 43.73 6.28 1.05
CA VAL A 188 42.81 5.48 1.90
C VAL A 188 42.23 6.34 3.03
N ARG A 189 43.06 7.14 3.70
CA ARG A 189 42.59 8.05 4.76
C ARG A 189 41.63 9.10 4.24
N ARG A 190 41.91 9.66 3.05
CA ARG A 190 41.04 10.62 2.39
C ARG A 190 39.69 9.97 2.08
N GLU A 191 39.69 8.84 1.41
CA GLU A 191 38.45 8.13 1.06
C GLU A 191 37.65 7.75 2.31
N ARG A 192 38.30 7.24 3.36
CA ARG A 192 37.63 6.91 4.61
C ARG A 192 36.96 8.12 5.25
N THR A 193 37.60 9.28 5.19
CA THR A 193 37.03 10.54 5.70
C THR A 193 35.81 10.95 4.88
N GLU A 194 35.85 10.81 3.56
CA GLU A 194 34.70 11.10 2.69
C GLU A 194 33.54 10.13 2.93
N VAL A 195 33.82 8.83 3.09
CA VAL A 195 32.79 7.83 3.43
C VAL A 195 32.17 8.12 4.81
N ARG A 196 32.99 8.52 5.79
CA ARG A 196 32.49 8.93 7.11
C ARG A 196 31.55 10.13 7.03
N LYS A 197 31.88 11.15 6.24
CA LYS A 197 31.00 12.30 6.03
C LYS A 197 29.66 11.92 5.40
N GLN A 198 29.60 10.83 4.64
CA GLN A 198 28.35 10.32 4.07
C GLN A 198 27.53 9.48 5.07
N LEU A 199 28.11 9.09 6.19
CA LEU A 199 27.43 8.38 7.29
C LEU A 199 26.88 9.32 8.36
N GLU A 200 27.39 10.55 8.46
CA GLU A 200 26.94 11.62 9.38
C GLU A 200 25.71 12.36 8.83
#